data_AF-A0AAN2CF83-F1
#
_entry.id   AF-A0AAN2CF83-F1
#
_cell.length_a   1.000
_cell.length_b   1.000
_cell.length_c   1.000
_cell.angle_alpha   90.00
_cell.angle_beta   90.00
_cell.angle_gamma   90.00
#
_symmetry.space_group_name_H-M   'P 1'
#
loop_
_entity.id
_entity.type
_entity.pdbx_description
1 polymer ?
#
loop_
_entity_poly.entity_id
_entity_poly.type
_entity_poly.pdbx_seq_one_letter_code
_entity_poly.pdbx_strand_id
1 'polypeptide(L)'
;MKNNILKKVKESIAAALLGKTSEQLADEQRQDAVKAAVDDYLTRHPDWQPSTKPVPKAAQVTNSKQKAARIKKSLGAGAGVFTPHVVDEAALARARSKCREIVAADPAAYSYVIPSEPLPDQDKPGGAGIIQG
;
A
#
# COMPACT_ATOMS: atom_id res chain seq x y z
N MET A 1 30.02 -31.19 7.68
CA MET A 1 30.11 -30.78 6.26
C MET A 1 29.79 -31.88 5.24
N LYS A 2 30.24 -33.15 5.42
CA LYS A 2 29.99 -34.25 4.46
C LYS A 2 28.50 -34.48 4.09
N ASN A 3 27.59 -34.30 5.05
CA ASN A 3 26.15 -34.53 4.84
C ASN A 3 25.50 -33.55 3.85
N ASN A 4 25.98 -32.30 3.79
CA ASN A 4 25.42 -31.27 2.91
C ASN A 4 25.88 -31.49 1.45
N ILE A 5 27.11 -31.98 1.27
CA ILE A 5 27.65 -32.30 -0.06
C ILE A 5 26.88 -33.48 -0.67
N LEU A 6 26.66 -34.55 0.11
CA LEU A 6 25.90 -35.70 -0.35
C LEU A 6 24.45 -35.35 -0.73
N LYS A 7 23.82 -34.43 0.01
CA LYS A 7 22.47 -33.94 -0.28
C LYS A 7 22.44 -33.21 -1.62
N LYS A 8 23.35 -32.26 -1.84
CA LYS A 8 23.46 -31.52 -3.11
C LYS A 8 23.69 -32.44 -4.32
N VAL A 9 24.56 -33.45 -4.17
CA VAL A 9 24.82 -34.42 -5.25
C VAL A 9 23.56 -35.22 -5.59
N LYS A 10 22.78 -35.65 -4.59
CA LYS A 10 21.50 -36.35 -4.84
C LYS A 10 20.49 -35.44 -5.54
N GLU A 11 20.37 -34.20 -5.10
CA GLU A 11 19.47 -33.21 -5.70
C GLU A 11 19.87 -32.87 -7.15
N SER A 12 21.16 -32.73 -7.44
CA SER A 12 21.64 -32.50 -8.81
C SER A 12 21.38 -33.70 -9.72
N ILE A 13 21.54 -34.93 -9.21
CA ILE A 13 21.25 -36.15 -9.98
C ILE A 13 19.74 -36.26 -10.25
N ALA A 14 18.90 -36.01 -9.24
CA ALA A 14 17.44 -36.02 -9.40
C ALA A 14 16.97 -34.98 -10.42
N ALA A 15 17.55 -33.77 -10.39
CA ALA A 15 17.25 -32.73 -11.36
C ALA A 15 17.69 -33.11 -12.78
N ALA A 16 18.90 -33.66 -12.92
CA ALA A 16 19.44 -34.11 -14.21
C ALA A 16 18.58 -35.22 -14.85
N LEU A 17 18.08 -36.17 -14.06
CA LEU A 17 17.17 -37.23 -14.54
C LEU A 17 15.86 -36.68 -15.10
N LEU A 18 15.44 -35.50 -14.64
CA LEU A 18 14.24 -34.81 -15.09
C LEU A 18 14.53 -33.76 -16.17
N GLY A 19 15.80 -33.62 -16.59
CA GLY A 19 16.23 -32.60 -17.55
C GLY A 19 16.16 -31.16 -17.01
N LYS A 20 16.20 -30.99 -15.68
CA LYS A 20 16.07 -29.69 -14.99
C LYS A 20 17.35 -29.34 -14.22
N THR A 21 17.53 -28.07 -13.88
CA THR A 21 18.55 -27.68 -12.89
C THR A 21 18.08 -27.95 -11.47
N SER A 22 19.01 -28.06 -10.52
CA SER A 22 18.68 -28.27 -9.10
C SER A 22 17.85 -27.12 -8.53
N GLU A 23 18.07 -25.87 -8.96
CA GLU A 23 17.22 -24.76 -8.55
C GLU A 23 15.79 -24.91 -9.08
N GLN A 24 15.62 -25.23 -10.37
CA GLN A 24 14.30 -25.40 -10.97
C GLN A 24 13.49 -26.50 -10.29
N LEU A 25 14.13 -27.65 -10.02
CA LEU A 25 13.46 -28.74 -9.32
C LEU A 25 13.06 -28.34 -7.88
N ALA A 26 13.93 -27.63 -7.17
CA ALA A 26 13.63 -27.16 -5.83
C ALA A 26 12.51 -26.09 -5.83
N ASP A 27 12.44 -25.25 -6.86
CA ASP A 27 11.41 -24.22 -7.01
C ASP A 27 10.04 -24.84 -7.27
N GLU A 28 9.97 -25.82 -8.17
CA GLU A 28 8.75 -26.60 -8.43
C GLU A 28 8.27 -27.33 -7.18
N GLN A 29 9.16 -28.01 -6.45
CA GLN A 29 8.82 -28.67 -5.20
C GLN A 29 8.25 -27.70 -4.16
N ARG A 30 8.78 -26.48 -4.09
CA ARG A 30 8.22 -25.43 -3.20
C ARG A 30 6.85 -24.99 -3.67
N GLN A 31 6.65 -24.79 -4.97
CA GLN A 31 5.33 -24.41 -5.53
C GLN A 31 4.29 -25.50 -5.28
N ASP A 32 4.64 -26.77 -5.49
CA ASP A 32 3.76 -27.91 -5.24
C ASP A 32 3.40 -28.02 -3.75
N ALA A 33 4.38 -27.83 -2.85
CA ALA A 33 4.14 -27.86 -1.41
C ALA A 33 3.21 -26.71 -0.97
N VAL A 34 3.41 -25.50 -1.50
CA VAL A 34 2.53 -24.36 -1.22
C VAL A 34 1.13 -24.63 -1.77
N LYS A 35 1.02 -25.14 -2.99
CA LYS A 35 -0.27 -25.50 -3.59
C LYS A 35 -1.01 -26.53 -2.74
N ALA A 36 -0.34 -27.60 -2.33
CA ALA A 36 -0.94 -28.63 -1.50
C ALA A 36 -1.42 -28.08 -0.14
N ALA A 37 -0.62 -27.22 0.49
CA ALA A 37 -1.00 -26.58 1.76
C ALA A 37 -2.20 -25.63 1.60
N VAL A 38 -2.24 -24.86 0.51
CA VAL A 38 -3.36 -23.97 0.19
C VAL A 38 -4.62 -24.77 -0.12
N ASP A 39 -4.52 -25.82 -0.94
CA ASP A 39 -5.66 -26.68 -1.30
C ASP A 39 -6.24 -27.37 -0.05
N ASP A 40 -5.39 -27.88 0.84
CA ASP A 40 -5.79 -28.47 2.12
C ASP A 40 -6.47 -27.44 3.05
N TYR A 41 -5.91 -26.22 3.14
CA TYR A 41 -6.54 -25.13 3.89
C TYR A 41 -7.93 -24.77 3.34
N LEU A 42 -8.07 -24.57 2.03
CA LEU A 42 -9.33 -24.22 1.39
C LEU A 42 -10.37 -25.36 1.44
N THR A 43 -9.92 -26.61 1.56
CA THR A 43 -10.79 -27.77 1.80
C THR A 43 -11.40 -27.73 3.20
N ARG A 44 -10.63 -27.29 4.20
CA ARG A 44 -11.10 -27.15 5.60
C ARG A 44 -11.89 -25.86 5.85
N HIS A 45 -11.67 -24.84 5.03
CA HIS A 45 -12.29 -23.52 5.14
C HIS A 45 -13.04 -23.16 3.85
N PRO A 46 -14.21 -23.76 3.59
CA PRO A 46 -14.96 -23.55 2.35
C PRO A 46 -15.43 -22.11 2.17
N ASP A 47 -15.62 -21.36 3.27
CA ASP A 47 -15.97 -19.93 3.21
C ASP A 47 -14.88 -19.05 2.57
N TRP A 48 -13.64 -19.56 2.52
CA TRP A 48 -12.49 -18.86 1.94
C TRP A 48 -12.26 -19.25 0.47
N GLN A 49 -13.11 -20.11 -0.10
CA GLN A 49 -13.02 -20.47 -1.51
C GLN A 49 -13.14 -19.21 -2.37
N PRO A 50 -12.14 -18.89 -3.22
CA PRO A 50 -12.23 -17.75 -4.09
C PRO A 50 -13.46 -17.90 -5.00
N SER A 51 -14.25 -16.82 -5.09
CA SER A 51 -15.47 -16.82 -5.90
C SER A 51 -15.14 -17.19 -7.35
N THR A 52 -15.62 -18.35 -7.80
CA THR A 52 -15.51 -18.83 -9.18
C THR A 52 -16.43 -18.09 -10.14
N LYS A 53 -17.28 -17.19 -9.62
CA LYS A 53 -18.10 -16.31 -10.46
C LYS A 53 -17.16 -15.45 -11.31
N PRO A 54 -17.36 -15.40 -12.63
CA PRO A 54 -16.62 -14.48 -13.47
C PRO A 54 -16.81 -13.07 -12.91
N VAL A 55 -15.73 -12.48 -12.39
CA VAL A 55 -15.73 -11.04 -12.14
C VAL A 55 -15.86 -10.42 -13.53
N PRO A 56 -16.96 -9.71 -13.85
CA PRO A 56 -17.07 -9.06 -15.15
C PRO A 56 -15.84 -8.17 -15.30
N LYS A 57 -14.99 -8.48 -16.29
CA LYS A 57 -13.77 -7.74 -16.56
C LYS A 57 -14.17 -6.28 -16.68
N ALA A 58 -13.84 -5.49 -15.67
CA ALA A 58 -14.20 -4.10 -15.63
C ALA A 58 -13.64 -3.46 -16.90
N ALA A 59 -14.52 -3.02 -17.80
CA ALA A 59 -14.10 -2.44 -19.07
C ALA A 59 -13.06 -1.36 -18.79
N GLN A 60 -11.92 -1.42 -19.47
CA GLN A 60 -10.90 -0.39 -19.34
C GLN A 60 -11.50 0.95 -19.72
N VAL A 61 -11.22 1.98 -18.94
CA VAL A 61 -11.66 3.34 -19.23
C VAL A 61 -10.72 3.90 -20.28
N THR A 62 -11.18 4.00 -21.54
CA THR A 62 -10.32 4.40 -22.67
C THR A 62 -10.38 5.91 -22.95
N ASN A 63 -11.35 6.63 -22.39
CA ASN A 63 -11.50 8.08 -22.61
C ASN A 63 -11.93 8.81 -21.32
N SER A 64 -11.46 10.06 -21.18
CA SER A 64 -11.79 10.98 -20.08
C SER A 64 -13.30 11.13 -19.83
N LYS A 65 -14.15 11.09 -20.85
CA LYS A 65 -15.63 11.14 -20.68
C LYS A 65 -16.16 9.91 -19.95
N GLN A 66 -15.67 8.71 -20.30
CA GLN A 66 -16.03 7.47 -19.60
C GLN A 66 -15.51 7.48 -18.16
N LYS A 67 -14.32 8.07 -17.94
CA LYS A 67 -13.75 8.24 -16.59
C LYS A 67 -14.65 9.11 -15.72
N ALA A 68 -15.03 10.27 -16.23
CA ALA A 68 -15.93 11.19 -15.52
C ALA A 68 -17.30 10.56 -15.21
N ALA A 69 -17.86 9.81 -16.15
CA ALA A 69 -19.12 9.09 -15.94
C ALA A 69 -19.01 8.00 -14.87
N ARG A 70 -17.92 7.22 -14.85
CA ARG A 70 -17.68 6.21 -13.80
C ARG A 70 -17.46 6.85 -12.44
N ILE A 71 -16.69 7.94 -12.36
CA ILE A 71 -16.47 8.70 -11.12
C ILE A 71 -17.80 9.24 -10.60
N LYS A 72 -18.62 9.87 -11.45
CA LYS A 72 -19.95 10.36 -11.07
C LYS A 72 -20.86 9.22 -10.57
N LYS A 73 -20.81 8.05 -11.22
CA LYS A 73 -21.56 6.86 -10.80
C LYS A 73 -21.06 6.28 -9.47
N SER A 74 -19.75 6.22 -9.24
CA SER A 74 -19.18 5.67 -8.01
C SER A 74 -19.38 6.59 -6.81
N LEU A 75 -19.42 7.91 -7.04
CA LEU A 75 -19.73 8.87 -5.98
C LEU A 75 -21.22 8.84 -5.60
N GLY A 76 -22.09 8.22 -6.41
CA GLY A 76 -23.53 8.14 -6.15
C GLY A 76 -24.23 9.50 -6.32
N ALA A 77 -25.52 9.49 -6.62
CA ALA A 77 -26.33 10.71 -6.78
C ALA A 77 -26.54 11.50 -5.47
N GLY A 78 -25.83 11.11 -4.40
CA GLY A 78 -25.88 11.70 -3.06
C GLY A 78 -24.54 11.72 -2.35
N ALA A 79 -23.39 11.64 -3.07
CA ALA A 79 -22.14 12.11 -2.49
C ALA A 79 -22.37 13.56 -2.07
N GLY A 80 -22.48 13.77 -0.75
CA GLY A 80 -22.76 15.08 -0.18
C GLY A 80 -21.88 16.14 -0.82
N VAL A 81 -22.43 17.34 -0.96
CA VAL A 81 -21.64 18.51 -1.36
C VAL A 81 -20.45 18.59 -0.43
N PHE A 82 -19.24 18.70 -0.99
CA PHE A 82 -18.04 18.94 -0.22
C PHE A 82 -18.32 20.09 0.76
N THR A 83 -18.36 19.76 2.04
CA THR A 83 -18.59 20.74 3.09
C THR A 83 -17.19 21.15 3.54
N PRO A 84 -16.70 22.33 3.15
CA PRO A 84 -15.40 22.78 3.61
C PRO A 84 -15.38 22.78 5.15
N HIS A 85 -14.28 22.32 5.73
CA HIS A 85 -14.13 22.32 7.17
C HIS A 85 -14.09 23.78 7.65
N VAL A 86 -15.18 24.24 8.27
CA VAL A 86 -15.22 25.56 8.89
C VAL A 86 -14.40 25.48 10.18
N VAL A 87 -13.26 26.16 10.19
CA VAL A 87 -12.40 26.25 11.36
C VAL A 87 -12.99 27.27 12.34
N ASP A 88 -13.14 26.89 13.61
CA ASP A 88 -13.40 27.86 14.68
C ASP A 88 -12.10 28.68 14.89
N GLU A 89 -12.09 29.90 14.36
CA GLU A 89 -10.96 30.81 14.45
C GLU A 89 -10.53 31.11 15.89
N ALA A 90 -11.48 31.11 16.84
CA ALA A 90 -11.16 31.32 18.25
C ALA A 90 -10.46 30.10 18.85
N ALA A 91 -10.88 28.88 18.49
CA ALA A 91 -10.17 27.65 18.86
C ALA A 91 -8.79 27.58 18.22
N LEU A 92 -8.67 27.96 16.95
CA LEU A 92 -7.40 28.00 16.24
C LEU A 92 -6.43 29.02 16.87
N ALA A 93 -6.91 30.21 17.23
CA ALA A 93 -6.11 31.21 17.92
C ALA A 93 -5.61 30.71 19.28
N ARG A 94 -6.48 30.06 20.07
CA ARG A 94 -6.11 29.45 21.35
C ARG A 94 -5.03 28.37 21.18
N ALA A 95 -5.19 27.48 20.19
CA ALA A 95 -4.21 26.45 19.90
C ALA A 95 -2.85 27.04 19.49
N ARG A 96 -2.85 28.04 18.59
CA ARG A 96 -1.63 28.76 18.18
C ARG A 96 -0.92 29.42 19.34
N SER A 97 -1.66 30.04 20.27
CA SER A 97 -1.09 30.64 21.47
C SER A 97 -0.39 29.60 22.35
N LYS A 98 -1.02 28.45 22.59
CA LYS A 98 -0.39 27.37 23.41
C LYS A 98 0.82 26.74 22.73
N CYS A 99 0.81 26.57 21.42
CA CYS A 99 1.99 26.09 20.71
C CYS A 99 3.18 27.07 20.86
N ARG A 100 2.94 28.38 20.81
CA ARG A 100 4.00 29.38 21.04
C ARG A 100 4.56 29.33 22.45
N GLU A 101 3.71 29.13 23.46
CA GLU A 101 4.14 28.96 24.84
C GLU A 101 5.02 27.71 25.03
N ILE A 102 4.64 26.59 24.41
CA ILE A 102 5.41 25.33 24.45
C ILE A 102 6.79 25.51 23.79
N VAL A 103 6.83 26.16 22.62
CA VAL A 103 8.10 26.44 21.92
C VAL A 103 8.98 27.43 22.69
N ALA A 104 8.38 28.43 23.35
CA ALA A 104 9.12 29.36 24.19
C ALA A 104 9.67 28.71 25.47
N ALA A 105 8.97 27.72 26.02
CA ALA A 105 9.39 27.00 27.22
C ALA A 105 10.61 26.08 26.96
N ASP A 106 10.67 25.45 25.78
CA ASP A 106 11.84 24.66 25.36
C ASP A 106 12.09 24.80 23.85
N PRO A 107 12.83 25.85 23.44
CA PRO A 107 13.13 26.06 22.03
C PRO A 107 13.98 24.94 21.43
N ALA A 108 14.87 24.32 22.21
CA ALA A 108 15.77 23.27 21.73
C ALA A 108 15.01 21.98 21.40
N ALA A 109 13.97 21.65 22.17
CA ALA A 109 13.14 20.47 21.92
C ALA A 109 12.06 20.67 20.85
N TYR A 110 11.55 21.89 20.64
CA TYR A 110 10.33 22.08 19.84
C TYR A 110 10.46 22.99 18.62
N SER A 111 11.50 23.83 18.51
CA SER A 111 11.64 24.77 17.37
C SER A 111 11.73 24.09 16.00
N TYR A 112 12.27 22.87 15.94
CA TYR A 112 12.39 22.09 14.70
C TYR A 112 11.09 21.34 14.34
N VAL A 113 10.19 21.12 15.29
CA VAL A 113 8.91 20.40 15.09
C VAL A 113 7.76 21.37 14.84
N ILE A 114 7.77 22.49 15.55
CA ILE A 114 6.73 23.52 15.48
C ILE A 114 7.42 24.81 15.05
N PRO A 115 7.49 25.10 13.74
CA PRO A 115 8.12 26.32 13.25
C PRO A 115 7.41 27.54 13.82
N SER A 116 8.18 28.50 14.31
CA SER A 116 7.66 29.76 14.84
C SER A 116 7.27 30.74 13.74
N GLU A 117 7.75 30.51 12.52
CA GLU A 117 7.44 31.28 11.34
C GLU A 117 6.09 30.86 10.72
N PRO A 118 5.33 31.79 10.13
CA PRO A 118 4.16 31.44 9.34
C PRO A 118 4.54 30.42 8.26
N LEU A 119 3.79 29.32 8.19
CA LEU A 119 3.95 28.35 7.11
C LEU A 119 3.75 29.05 5.77
N PRO A 120 4.53 28.69 4.72
CA PRO A 120 4.33 29.23 3.40
C PRO A 120 2.90 28.94 2.94
N ASP A 121 2.26 29.97 2.41
CA ASP A 121 0.89 29.94 1.89
C ASP A 121 0.78 28.85 0.81
N GLN A 122 0.13 27.73 1.16
CA GLN A 122 -0.03 26.57 0.29
C GLN A 122 -1.00 26.85 -0.86
N ASP A 123 -1.77 27.95 -0.80
CA ASP A 123 -2.71 28.37 -1.83
C ASP A 123 -2.05 29.30 -2.88
N LYS A 124 -0.76 29.66 -2.72
CA LYS A 124 0.01 30.36 -3.77
C LYS A 124 0.71 29.36 -4.69
N PRO A 125 0.65 29.56 -6.02
CA PRO A 125 1.31 28.69 -6.99
C PRO A 125 2.84 28.87 -6.85
N GLY A 126 3.47 27.96 -6.12
CA GLY A 126 4.90 27.98 -5.82
C GLY A 126 5.30 27.31 -4.49
N GLY A 127 4.33 27.00 -3.61
CA GLY A 127 4.61 26.40 -2.28
C GLY A 127 4.91 24.89 -2.27
N ALA A 128 4.65 24.19 -3.37
CA ALA A 128 4.99 22.77 -3.48
C ALA A 128 6.45 22.63 -3.90
N GLY A 129 7.33 22.42 -2.91
CA GLY A 129 8.67 21.88 -3.17
C GLY A 129 8.55 20.66 -4.07
N ILE A 130 9.10 20.77 -5.28
CA ILE A 130 9.31 19.68 -6.21
C ILE A 130 10.00 18.52 -5.49
N ILE A 131 9.27 17.43 -5.24
CA ILE A 131 9.87 16.16 -4.85
C ILE A 131 10.47 15.59 -6.14
N GLN A 132 11.74 15.88 -6.41
CA GLN A 132 12.48 15.23 -7.47
C GLN A 132 13.09 13.93 -6.95
N GLY A 133 12.77 12.84 -7.65
CA GLY A 133 13.67 11.70 -7.95
C GLY A 133 14.28 10.93 -6.79
#